data_AF-A0A4U1JED6-F1
#
_entry.id   AF-A0A4U1JED6-F1
#
_cell.length_a   1.000
_cell.length_b   1.000
_cell.length_c   1.000
_cell.angle_alpha   90.00
_cell.angle_beta   90.00
_cell.angle_gamma   90.00
#
_symmetry.space_group_name_H-M   'P 1'
#
loop_
_entity.id
_entity.type
_entity.pdbx_description
1 polymer ?
#
loop_
_entity_poly.entity_id
_entity_poly.type
_entity_poly.pdbx_seq_one_letter_code
_entity_poly.pdbx_strand_id
1 'polypeptide(L)' 'MSNEAQTIDDTTEAPELVTEFAIGSDGHLYVSAESLPPGALAGRKQFVGYELTSKEARQVWDTLHRLAFNATQPLRARR' A
#
# COMPACT_ATOMS: atom_id res chain seq x y z
N MET A 1 -14.92 -10.45 -38.74
CA MET A 1 -14.20 -10.70 -37.47
C MET A 1 -14.88 -9.83 -36.43
N SER A 2 -15.76 -10.43 -35.63
CA SER A 2 -16.59 -9.69 -34.68
C SER A 2 -15.87 -9.66 -33.34
N ASN A 3 -15.60 -8.45 -32.86
CA ASN A 3 -14.97 -8.19 -31.58
C ASN A 3 -16.04 -8.30 -30.49
N GLU A 4 -16.08 -9.41 -29.76
CA GLU A 4 -16.96 -9.56 -28.61
C GLU A 4 -16.43 -8.66 -27.48
N ALA A 5 -17.18 -7.60 -27.18
CA ALA A 5 -16.92 -6.77 -26.02
C ALA A 5 -17.13 -7.61 -24.77
N GLN A 6 -16.06 -7.83 -24.01
CA GLN A 6 -16.13 -8.49 -22.71
C GLN A 6 -16.98 -7.61 -21.78
N THR A 7 -18.19 -8.08 -21.47
CA THR A 7 -19.07 -7.49 -20.47
C THR A 7 -18.41 -7.65 -19.11
N ILE A 8 -17.90 -6.56 -18.55
CA ILE A 8 -17.39 -6.52 -17.18
C ILE A 8 -18.62 -6.55 -16.28
N ASP A 9 -18.85 -7.69 -15.63
CA ASP A 9 -19.89 -7.86 -14.62
C ASP A 9 -19.46 -7.15 -13.33
N ASP A 10 -19.90 -5.90 -13.18
CA ASP A 10 -19.65 -5.00 -12.05
C ASP A 10 -20.29 -5.48 -10.72
N THR A 11 -21.02 -6.60 -10.76
CA THR A 11 -21.65 -7.25 -9.59
C THR A 11 -20.77 -8.30 -8.91
N THR A 12 -19.59 -8.60 -9.47
CA THR A 12 -18.60 -9.45 -8.80
C THR A 12 -17.88 -8.61 -7.75
N GLU A 13 -18.17 -8.82 -6.46
CA GLU A 13 -17.34 -8.30 -5.38
C GLU A 13 -15.90 -8.76 -5.62
N ALA A 14 -15.05 -7.86 -6.12
CA ALA A 14 -13.64 -8.11 -6.28
C ALA A 14 -13.10 -8.49 -4.90
N PRO A 15 -12.34 -9.60 -4.79
CA PRO A 15 -11.79 -9.99 -3.50
C PRO A 15 -11.05 -8.80 -2.90
N GLU A 16 -11.39 -8.46 -1.66
CA GLU A 16 -10.78 -7.35 -0.94
C GLU A 16 -9.26 -7.62 -0.89
N LEU A 17 -8.52 -6.95 -1.76
CA LEU A 17 -7.08 -7.10 -1.81
C LEU A 17 -6.55 -6.36 -0.59
N VAL A 18 -6.35 -7.10 0.51
CA VAL A 18 -5.62 -6.65 1.70
C VAL A 18 -4.13 -6.53 1.32
N THR A 19 -3.84 -5.66 0.36
CA THR A 19 -2.50 -5.33 -0.04
C THR A 19 -2.07 -4.17 0.84
N GLU A 20 -1.50 -4.50 1.99
CA GLU A 20 -0.79 -3.52 2.78
C GLU A 20 0.50 -3.14 2.04
N PHE A 21 0.61 -1.86 1.69
CA PHE A 21 1.81 -1.29 1.10
C PHE A 21 2.25 -0.04 1.87
N ALA A 22 3.54 0.25 1.82
CA ALA A 22 4.14 1.45 2.40
C ALA A 22 4.93 2.21 1.32
N ILE A 23 4.88 3.53 1.37
CA ILE A 23 5.73 4.39 0.54
C ILE A 23 6.93 4.81 1.37
N GLY A 24 8.13 4.43 0.92
CA GLY A 24 9.38 4.87 1.53
C GLY A 24 9.72 6.30 1.15
N SER A 25 10.43 6.98 2.06
CA SER A 25 11.05 8.28 1.77
C SER A 25 12.16 8.20 0.71
N ASP A 26 12.62 7.00 0.39
CA ASP A 26 13.55 6.70 -0.69
C ASP A 26 12.87 6.57 -2.07
N GLY A 27 11.56 6.80 -2.13
CA GLY A 27 10.77 6.74 -3.36
C GLY A 27 10.36 5.33 -3.77
N HIS A 28 10.59 4.31 -2.94
CA HIS A 28 10.18 2.94 -3.23
C HIS A 28 8.81 2.60 -2.62
N LEU A 29 8.09 1.72 -3.31
CA LEU A 29 6.88 1.08 -2.80
C LEU A 29 7.25 -0.26 -2.17
N TYR A 30 6.83 -0.46 -0.93
CA TYR A 30 7.02 -1.69 -0.18
C TYR A 30 5.71 -2.43 -0.05
N VAL A 31 5.76 -3.76 -0.11
CA VAL A 31 4.60 -4.64 0.11
C VAL A 31 4.92 -5.61 1.23
N SER A 32 3.91 -6.04 1.97
CA SER A 32 4.10 -7.09 2.99
C SER A 32 4.65 -8.36 2.34
N ALA A 33 5.64 -8.99 2.97
CA ALA A 33 6.14 -10.28 2.53
C ALA A 33 5.07 -11.38 2.66
N GLU A 34 4.14 -11.23 3.61
CA GLU A 34 3.04 -12.18 3.87
C GLU A 34 2.01 -12.20 2.74
N SER A 35 1.89 -11.12 1.97
CA SER A 35 0.98 -11.05 0.82
C SER A 35 1.60 -11.59 -0.47
N LEU A 36 2.88 -12.01 -0.44
CA LEU A 36 3.57 -12.54 -1.62
C LEU A 36 3.43 -14.07 -1.69
N PRO A 37 3.27 -14.64 -2.91
CA PRO A 37 3.24 -16.08 -3.07
C PRO A 37 4.60 -16.71 -2.73
N PRO A 38 4.64 -18.00 -2.31
CA PRO A 38 5.88 -18.70 -2.00
C PRO A 38 6.91 -18.59 -3.13
N GLY A 39 8.15 -18.25 -2.78
CA GLY A 39 9.25 -18.10 -3.75
C GLY A 39 9.33 -16.74 -4.45
N ALA A 40 8.32 -15.87 -4.36
CA ALA A 40 8.37 -14.53 -4.95
C ALA A 40 9.42 -13.60 -4.32
N LEU A 41 9.90 -13.94 -3.12
CA LEU A 41 10.96 -13.22 -2.41
C LEU A 41 12.37 -13.50 -2.96
N ALA A 42 12.58 -14.59 -3.71
CA ALA A 42 13.91 -15.00 -4.15
C ALA A 42 14.58 -13.92 -5.01
N GLY A 43 15.76 -13.46 -4.59
CA GLY A 43 16.54 -12.44 -5.28
C GLY A 43 16.01 -11.00 -5.15
N ARG A 44 14.95 -10.77 -4.36
CA ARG A 44 14.44 -9.41 -4.10
C ARG A 44 15.15 -8.79 -2.89
N LYS A 45 15.37 -7.48 -2.95
CA LYS A 45 15.86 -6.72 -1.78
C LYS A 45 14.74 -6.62 -0.76
N GLN A 46 15.02 -7.02 0.48
CA GLN A 46 14.11 -6.85 1.60
C GLN A 46 14.46 -5.56 2.33
N PHE A 47 13.45 -4.73 2.58
CA PHE A 47 13.60 -3.59 3.46
C PHE A 47 13.47 -4.05 4.91
N VAL A 48 14.42 -3.63 5.75
CA VAL A 48 14.37 -3.80 7.19
C VAL A 48 14.40 -2.40 7.78
N GLY A 49 13.22 -1.92 8.17
CA GLY A 49 13.03 -0.63 8.82
C GLY A 49 12.33 -0.79 10.16
N TYR A 50 12.09 0.34 10.81
CA TYR A 50 11.36 0.41 12.07
C TYR A 50 10.02 1.10 11.84
N GLU A 51 9.00 0.66 12.58
CA GLU A 51 7.75 1.39 12.67
C GLU A 51 8.04 2.78 13.26
N LEU A 52 7.50 3.83 12.63
CA LEU A 52 7.62 5.18 13.15
C LEU A 52 6.94 5.28 14.51
N THR A 53 7.57 5.97 15.45
CA THR A 53 6.89 6.35 16.69
C THR A 53 5.71 7.27 16.37
N SER A 54 4.72 7.34 17.28
CA SER A 54 3.56 8.25 17.10
C SER A 54 3.97 9.72 16.92
N LYS A 55 5.13 10.12 17.44
CA LYS A 55 5.68 11.47 17.29
C LYS A 55 6.24 11.68 15.88
N GLU A 56 7.05 10.74 15.38
CA GLU A 56 7.63 10.81 14.05
C GLU A 56 6.56 10.71 12.96
N ALA A 57 5.58 9.82 13.13
CA ALA A 57 4.45 9.70 12.21
C ALA A 57 3.70 11.03 12.04
N ARG A 58 3.51 11.78 13.14
CA ARG A 58 2.89 13.12 13.09
C ARG A 58 3.72 14.12 12.28
N GLN A 59 5.04 14.14 12.49
CA GLN A 59 5.94 15.03 11.76
C GLN A 59 6.00 14.71 10.25
N VAL A 60 5.99 13.42 9.91
CA VAL A 60 5.92 12.97 8.52
C VAL A 60 4.60 13.39 7.89
N TRP A 61 3.48 13.23 8.59
CA TRP A 61 2.17 13.62 8.07
C TRP A 61 2.01 15.13 7.88
N ASP A 62 2.55 15.94 8.79
CA ASP A 62 2.61 17.41 8.64
C ASP A 62 3.40 17.83 7.39
N THR A 63 4.44 17.07 7.04
CA THR A 63 5.23 17.29 5.82
C THR A 63 4.49 16.80 4.59
N LEU A 64 3.88 15.61 4.66
CA LEU A 64 3.16 15.01 3.55
C LEU A 64 1.99 15.89 3.11
N HIS A 65 1.20 16.43 4.03
CA HIS A 65 0.10 17.34 3.70
C HIS A 65 0.55 18.64 3.00
N ARG A 66 1.79 19.10 3.22
CA ARG A 66 2.32 20.27 2.50
C ARG A 66 2.67 19.95 1.05
N LEU A 67 3.04 18.71 0.76
CA LEU A 67 3.50 18.26 -0.56
C LEU A 67 2.37 17.60 -1.36
N ALA A 68 1.45 16.91 -0.68
CA ALA A 68 0.33 16.15 -1.21
C ALA A 68 -0.87 16.37 -0.30
N PHE A 69 -1.52 17.53 -0.42
CA PHE A 69 -2.63 17.96 0.43
C PHE A 69 -3.83 17.00 0.41
N ASN A 70 -3.94 16.19 -0.64
CA ASN A 70 -4.99 15.20 -0.85
C ASN A 70 -4.70 13.84 -0.19
N ALA A 71 -3.55 13.66 0.44
CA ALA A 71 -3.24 12.45 1.18
C ALA A 71 -4.07 12.40 2.48
N THR A 72 -4.77 11.29 2.73
CA THR A 72 -5.58 11.07 3.92
C THR A 72 -5.17 9.77 4.61
N GLN A 73 -4.99 9.77 5.93
CA GLN A 73 -4.78 8.54 6.69
C GLN A 73 -6.08 8.13 7.41
N PRO A 74 -6.43 6.83 7.41
CA PRO A 74 -7.53 6.33 8.23
C PRO A 74 -7.17 6.45 9.71
N LEU A 75 -8.11 6.94 10.53
CA LEU A 75 -7.98 6.94 11.98
C LEU A 75 -8.08 5.50 12.49
N ARG A 76 -6.95 4.87 12.83
CA ARG A 76 -6.96 3.59 13.56
C ARG A 76 -7.14 3.88 15.06
N ALA A 77 -8.21 3.33 15.65
CA ALA A 77 -8.40 3.36 17.09
C ALA A 77 -7.25 2.57 17.77
N ARG A 78 -6.66 3.15 18.82
CA ARG A 78 -5.70 2.42 19.66
C ARG A 78 -6.42 1.22 20.30
N ARG A 79 -5.90 0.01 20.06
CA ARG A 79 -6.25 -1.18 20.86
C ARG A 79 -5.61 -1.09 22.23
#